data_AF-A0A453FML9-F1
#
_entry.id   AF-A0A453FML9-F1
#
_cell.length_a   1.000
_cell.length_b   1.000
_cell.length_c   1.000
_cell.angle_alpha   90.00
_cell.angle_beta   90.00
_cell.angle_gamma   90.00
#
_symmetry.space_group_name_H-M   'P 1'
#
loop_
_entity.id
_entity.type
_entity.pdbx_description
1 polymer ?
#
loop_
_entity_poly.entity_id
_entity_poly.type
_entity_poly.pdbx_seq_one_letter_code
_entity_poly.pdbx_strand_id
1 'polypeptide(L)'
;PPPFRPKSPRSRPFKTFASSRLHLAISPSPNPRPRQTLGALSDPMGAAPSTPRLGEAGAASPGAAEQMFAALVGDRAYPISSEFWRQLLELPLTQQWPRDRVLQACHAFAQNNYHTKHLAKILIHLVWCLQECTSASSVTSSVYRKAINAAYISSIFLKFIIENAKADNWQELCLDIDKDEKGLEIFPSDQSVEYFLMKGVLNYIGSVDVSPESCYLHHELLNLMLVLMSTQLCSGPSPEPKDVHPFIDAAMLQDSSIVASVVQKLLLNFVRRPQIPSNGSHPVFSDDGGPGVLQRVGSAAANFVLLPYYTFNYFVSASAEGTTSQLADNSLLVLLILIYYRKCISMNESIPTDGVYMSDSNTNVKDAPAFHENPYCKALNNAKDIQFDHADVEGNAQNGPVVSLSFASLFDALGTCLKDESSVLLLYSLVHGNCDFQEYVLVRTDLDTLLMPILEMLYNASRKTSNQIYMLLIILLILSQDSTFNASVHKLVLPSVPWYQERLMHQTSLGSLMVVVLIRTIKYNLSKLRDVYLHTNCLAILANMGPHAHKLSAYASQRLVSLFDMLSRKYAKLAELKNDKALKVTPDQMEADIISDDTSTELHIYTDFLRIVLEIINAILTYALPRNPEVC
;
A
#
# COMPACT_ATOMS: atom_id res chain seq x y z
N PRO A 1 -15.45 -70.25 -1.54
CA PRO A 1 -15.12 -69.65 -2.86
C PRO A 1 -16.39 -69.33 -3.67
N PRO A 2 -16.50 -68.24 -4.47
CA PRO A 2 -15.99 -66.84 -4.43
C PRO A 2 -17.12 -65.87 -3.93
N PRO A 3 -17.09 -64.50 -4.03
CA PRO A 3 -16.12 -63.56 -4.62
C PRO A 3 -15.54 -62.49 -3.65
N PHE A 4 -14.37 -61.96 -4.05
CA PHE A 4 -13.63 -60.86 -3.43
C PHE A 4 -14.19 -59.50 -3.90
N ARG A 5 -14.48 -58.58 -2.96
CA ARG A 5 -14.72 -57.16 -3.24
C ARG A 5 -13.39 -56.38 -3.29
N PRO A 6 -13.17 -55.46 -4.24
CA PRO A 6 -12.02 -54.56 -4.22
C PRO A 6 -12.21 -53.47 -3.14
N LYS A 7 -11.21 -53.30 -2.28
CA LYS A 7 -11.12 -52.16 -1.36
C LYS A 7 -10.74 -50.91 -2.15
N SER A 8 -11.53 -49.85 -2.00
CA SER A 8 -11.21 -48.48 -2.44
C SER A 8 -9.87 -48.01 -1.82
N PRO A 9 -8.93 -47.43 -2.60
CA PRO A 9 -7.75 -46.82 -2.01
C PRO A 9 -8.13 -45.49 -1.35
N ARG A 10 -7.94 -45.42 -0.02
CA ARG A 10 -7.97 -44.17 0.74
C ARG A 10 -6.89 -43.23 0.18
N SER A 11 -7.30 -42.16 -0.47
CA SER A 11 -6.45 -40.99 -0.73
C SER A 11 -5.99 -40.43 0.62
N ARG A 12 -4.69 -40.57 0.93
CA ARG A 12 -4.09 -39.78 2.01
C ARG A 12 -3.96 -38.35 1.49
N PRO A 13 -4.55 -37.33 2.14
CA PRO A 13 -4.28 -35.95 1.78
C PRO A 13 -2.79 -35.67 2.01
N PHE A 14 -2.18 -34.96 1.06
CA PHE A 14 -0.85 -34.37 1.24
C PHE A 14 -0.86 -33.59 2.54
N LYS A 15 -0.05 -34.00 3.51
CA LYS A 15 0.23 -33.18 4.70
C LYS A 15 0.91 -31.91 4.19
N THR A 16 0.18 -30.81 4.34
CA THR A 16 0.61 -29.42 4.28
C THR A 16 2.00 -29.23 4.90
N PHE A 17 3.01 -29.02 4.06
CA PHE A 17 4.38 -28.69 4.47
C PHE A 17 4.62 -27.17 4.59
N ALA A 18 3.58 -26.34 4.41
CA ALA A 18 3.70 -24.88 4.32
C ALA A 18 3.13 -24.09 5.52
N SER A 19 2.79 -24.75 6.64
CA SER A 19 2.10 -24.06 7.77
C SER A 19 2.97 -23.88 9.03
N SER A 20 4.27 -24.08 8.99
CA SER A 20 5.10 -23.96 10.19
C SER A 20 6.48 -23.38 9.87
N ARG A 21 6.52 -22.04 9.81
CA ARG A 21 7.67 -21.10 9.86
C ARG A 21 7.51 -19.99 8.82
N LEU A 22 6.46 -19.18 8.98
CA LEU A 22 6.35 -17.84 8.44
C LEU A 22 6.26 -16.88 9.63
N HIS A 23 7.39 -16.69 10.32
CA HIS A 23 7.57 -15.55 11.23
C HIS A 23 8.58 -14.61 10.58
N LEU A 24 8.08 -13.41 10.26
CA LEU A 24 8.82 -12.29 9.71
C LEU A 24 9.98 -11.88 10.62
N ALA A 25 11.18 -11.75 10.04
CA ALA A 25 12.21 -10.84 10.50
C ALA A 25 12.92 -10.29 9.26
N ILE A 26 12.53 -9.10 8.84
CA ILE A 26 13.29 -8.29 7.88
C ILE A 26 14.46 -7.70 8.67
N SER A 27 15.65 -8.26 8.49
CA SER A 27 16.89 -7.71 9.04
C SER A 27 17.35 -6.52 8.19
N PRO A 28 17.67 -5.35 8.76
CA PRO A 28 18.22 -4.23 8.00
C PRO A 28 19.73 -4.44 7.73
N SER A 29 20.19 -4.14 6.51
CA SER A 29 21.61 -4.04 6.19
C SER A 29 22.26 -2.82 6.89
N PRO A 30 23.57 -2.85 7.20
CA PRO A 30 24.20 -1.85 8.07
C PRO A 30 24.46 -0.51 7.36
N ASN A 31 24.18 0.58 8.08
CA ASN A 31 24.51 1.96 7.71
C ASN A 31 26.02 2.22 7.57
N PRO A 32 26.46 3.07 6.62
CA PRO A 32 27.82 3.60 6.58
C PRO A 32 28.00 4.71 7.64
N ARG A 33 29.10 4.67 8.39
CA ARG A 33 29.48 5.67 9.40
C ARG A 33 29.83 7.03 8.77
N PRO A 34 29.51 8.17 9.39
CA PRO A 34 30.04 9.47 8.99
C PRO A 34 31.49 9.64 9.45
N ARG A 35 32.35 10.15 8.55
CA ARG A 35 33.71 10.58 8.85
C ARG A 35 33.68 11.85 9.71
N GLN A 36 34.39 11.81 10.83
CA GLN A 36 34.78 12.99 11.60
C GLN A 36 35.83 13.79 10.82
N THR A 37 35.62 15.09 10.67
CA THR A 37 36.67 16.06 10.35
C THR A 37 36.71 17.11 11.45
N LEU A 38 37.75 17.05 12.29
CA LEU A 38 38.19 18.15 13.13
C LEU A 38 38.79 19.26 12.25
N GLY A 39 38.50 20.50 12.59
CA GLY A 39 39.15 21.68 12.04
C GLY A 39 38.72 22.94 12.77
N ALA A 40 39.40 23.24 13.88
CA ALA A 40 39.30 24.52 14.59
C ALA A 40 40.01 25.62 13.79
N LEU A 41 39.49 26.86 13.82
CA LEU A 41 40.27 28.11 13.74
C LEU A 41 39.40 29.34 14.04
N SER A 42 39.60 29.89 15.25
CA SER A 42 39.69 31.31 15.65
C SER A 42 38.71 32.38 15.14
N ASP A 43 38.06 33.03 16.11
CA ASP A 43 37.50 34.40 16.07
C ASP A 43 38.55 35.46 15.65
N PRO A 44 38.09 36.66 15.23
CA PRO A 44 38.14 37.77 16.19
C PRO A 44 36.89 38.67 16.24
N MET A 45 36.77 39.31 17.41
CA MET A 45 35.83 40.33 17.85
C MET A 45 35.53 41.48 16.87
N GLY A 46 34.28 41.94 16.91
CA GLY A 46 33.97 43.36 17.14
C GLY A 46 33.23 44.10 16.01
N ALA A 47 31.93 44.35 16.18
CA ALA A 47 31.27 45.66 15.95
C ALA A 47 29.74 45.55 16.17
N ALA A 48 29.18 46.56 16.84
CA ALA A 48 27.76 46.71 17.19
C ALA A 48 26.85 46.94 15.96
N PRO A 49 25.54 46.63 16.05
CA PRO A 49 24.62 46.66 14.92
C PRO A 49 24.24 48.09 14.53
N SER A 50 24.41 48.42 13.24
CA SER A 50 23.90 49.66 12.64
C SER A 50 22.60 49.36 11.89
N THR A 51 21.55 50.08 12.26
CA THR A 51 20.23 50.14 11.61
C THR A 51 20.33 50.69 10.18
N PRO A 52 19.67 50.10 9.17
CA PRO A 52 19.39 50.79 7.92
C PRO A 52 18.01 51.47 7.97
N ARG A 53 18.02 52.74 7.60
CA ARG A 53 16.86 53.64 7.53
C ARG A 53 15.94 53.28 6.36
N LEU A 54 14.66 53.53 6.62
CA LEU A 54 13.55 53.81 5.72
C LEU A 54 13.98 54.51 4.41
N GLY A 55 13.58 53.94 3.27
CA GLY A 55 13.67 54.54 1.94
C GLY A 55 12.54 54.00 1.08
N GLU A 56 11.54 54.84 0.84
CA GLU A 56 10.30 54.56 0.13
C GLU A 56 10.55 54.10 -1.33
N ALA A 57 10.04 52.92 -1.66
CA ALA A 57 9.64 52.56 -3.02
C ALA A 57 8.21 52.01 -2.90
N GLY A 58 7.26 52.67 -3.56
CA GLY A 58 5.82 52.53 -3.35
C GLY A 58 5.33 51.08 -3.21
N ALA A 59 4.99 50.70 -1.97
CA ALA A 59 4.26 49.48 -1.68
C ALA A 59 2.81 49.70 -2.12
N ALA A 60 2.43 49.12 -3.26
CA ALA A 60 1.03 48.88 -3.56
C ALA A 60 0.40 48.18 -2.34
N SER A 61 -0.75 48.66 -1.87
CA SER A 61 -1.45 48.07 -0.73
C SER A 61 -1.64 46.57 -0.99
N PRO A 62 -1.30 45.67 -0.04
CA PRO A 62 -1.50 44.24 -0.21
C PRO A 62 -2.96 43.98 -0.59
N GLY A 63 -3.20 43.19 -1.64
CA GLY A 63 -4.56 42.81 -2.05
C GLY A 63 -5.32 42.14 -0.90
N ALA A 64 -6.65 42.19 -0.91
CA ALA A 64 -7.48 41.67 0.18
C ALA A 64 -7.14 40.22 0.58
N ALA A 65 -6.79 39.36 -0.38
CA ALA A 65 -6.34 38.00 -0.11
C ALA A 65 -5.03 37.94 0.70
N GLU A 66 -4.05 38.79 0.39
CA GLU A 66 -2.78 38.84 1.11
C GLU A 66 -2.96 39.29 2.56
N GLN A 67 -3.88 40.23 2.80
CA GLN A 67 -4.21 40.68 4.15
C GLN A 67 -4.84 39.56 4.98
N MET A 68 -5.74 38.78 4.38
CA MET A 68 -6.39 37.64 5.04
C MET A 68 -5.39 36.52 5.37
N PHE A 69 -4.44 36.23 4.47
CA PHE A 69 -3.39 35.26 4.77
C PHE A 69 -2.37 35.78 5.80
N ALA A 70 -2.01 37.05 5.75
CA ALA A 70 -1.18 37.66 6.78
C ALA A 70 -1.86 37.61 8.16
N ALA A 71 -3.17 37.81 8.21
CA ALA A 71 -3.98 37.63 9.40
C ALA A 71 -4.02 36.17 9.87
N LEU A 72 -4.12 35.21 8.95
CA LEU A 72 -4.12 33.77 9.28
C LEU A 72 -2.82 33.32 9.96
N VAL A 73 -1.68 33.75 9.43
CA VAL A 73 -0.35 33.36 9.95
C VAL A 73 0.16 34.28 11.07
N GLY A 74 -0.58 35.34 11.36
CA GLY A 74 -0.27 36.31 12.41
C GLY A 74 -0.47 35.77 13.83
N ASP A 75 -0.18 36.62 14.81
CA ASP A 75 -0.26 36.32 16.24
C ASP A 75 -1.67 36.52 16.83
N ARG A 76 -2.53 37.27 16.13
CA ARG A 76 -3.91 37.52 16.55
C ARG A 76 -4.77 36.27 16.38
N ALA A 77 -5.29 35.75 17.49
CA ALA A 77 -6.27 34.67 17.48
C ALA A 77 -7.66 35.15 17.04
N TYR A 78 -8.28 34.43 16.12
CA TYR A 78 -9.68 34.65 15.71
C TYR A 78 -10.59 33.58 16.33
N PRO A 79 -11.72 33.95 16.96
CA PRO A 79 -12.69 32.99 17.47
C PRO A 79 -13.24 32.09 16.37
N ILE A 80 -13.61 30.84 16.70
CA ILE A 80 -14.16 29.90 15.71
C ILE A 80 -15.43 30.43 15.00
N SER A 81 -16.25 31.24 15.68
CA SER A 81 -17.46 31.86 15.14
C SER A 81 -17.22 33.14 14.33
N SER A 82 -15.96 33.58 14.18
CA SER A 82 -15.62 34.81 13.49
C SER A 82 -15.94 34.74 11.99
N GLU A 83 -16.46 35.84 11.44
CA GLU A 83 -16.68 36.01 9.99
C GLU A 83 -15.38 35.91 9.18
N PHE A 84 -14.23 36.11 9.83
CA PHE A 84 -12.90 35.91 9.25
C PHE A 84 -12.78 34.58 8.50
N TRP A 85 -13.27 33.47 9.08
CA TRP A 85 -13.16 32.14 8.48
C TRP A 85 -13.96 32.02 7.19
N ARG A 86 -15.17 32.59 7.17
CA ARG A 86 -16.01 32.62 5.97
C ARG A 86 -15.33 33.40 4.86
N GLN A 87 -14.83 34.60 5.17
CA GLN A 87 -14.14 35.45 4.20
C GLN A 87 -12.86 34.80 3.67
N LEU A 88 -12.07 34.15 4.54
CA LEU A 88 -10.85 33.44 4.15
C LEU A 88 -11.14 32.30 3.17
N LEU A 89 -12.14 31.47 3.48
CA LEU A 89 -12.48 30.28 2.69
C LEU A 89 -13.20 30.60 1.38
N GLU A 90 -13.77 31.79 1.21
CA GLU A 90 -14.38 32.24 -0.05
C GLU A 90 -13.35 32.78 -1.05
N LEU A 91 -12.11 33.04 -0.63
CA LEU A 91 -11.07 33.60 -1.49
C LEU A 91 -10.74 32.67 -2.67
N PRO A 92 -10.53 33.22 -3.89
CA PRO A 92 -9.96 32.44 -4.97
C PRO A 92 -8.48 32.17 -4.68
N LEU A 93 -8.12 30.90 -4.45
CA LEU A 93 -6.73 30.49 -4.20
C LEU A 93 -5.87 30.44 -5.47
N THR A 94 -6.16 31.29 -6.45
CA THR A 94 -5.54 31.29 -7.78
C THR A 94 -4.19 32.01 -7.84
N GLN A 95 -3.72 32.62 -6.75
CA GLN A 95 -2.52 33.46 -6.74
C GLN A 95 -1.23 32.65 -6.48
N GLN A 96 -0.25 32.72 -7.39
CA GLN A 96 1.08 32.11 -7.19
C GLN A 96 1.86 32.86 -6.12
N TRP A 97 2.19 32.18 -5.04
CA TRP A 97 3.14 32.68 -4.05
C TRP A 97 4.54 32.12 -4.32
N PRO A 98 5.60 32.96 -4.28
CA PRO A 98 6.98 32.48 -4.32
C PRO A 98 7.25 31.50 -3.18
N ARG A 99 8.14 30.51 -3.42
CA ARG A 99 8.49 29.48 -2.44
C ARG A 99 8.91 30.06 -1.09
N ASP A 100 9.79 31.06 -1.09
CA ASP A 100 10.29 31.67 0.15
C ASP A 100 9.17 32.32 0.97
N ARG A 101 8.16 32.88 0.29
CA ARG A 101 6.98 33.49 0.93
C ARG A 101 6.10 32.43 1.57
N VAL A 102 5.91 31.29 0.92
CA VAL A 102 5.16 30.15 1.50
C VAL A 102 5.89 29.61 2.72
N LEU A 103 7.22 29.42 2.66
CA LEU A 103 8.00 29.01 3.83
C LEU A 103 7.87 29.97 5.00
N GLN A 104 8.02 31.26 4.73
CA GLN A 104 7.92 32.28 5.78
C GLN A 104 6.54 32.25 6.43
N ALA A 105 5.48 32.11 5.63
CA ALA A 105 4.12 31.95 6.12
C ALA A 105 3.95 30.67 6.96
N CYS A 106 4.51 29.53 6.52
CA CYS A 106 4.47 28.28 7.27
C CYS A 106 5.22 28.37 8.61
N HIS A 107 6.41 28.98 8.64
CA HIS A 107 7.15 29.21 9.88
C HIS A 107 6.37 30.11 10.85
N ALA A 108 5.82 31.22 10.36
CA ALA A 108 5.01 32.13 11.18
C ALA A 108 3.74 31.43 11.71
N PHE A 109 3.04 30.70 10.85
CA PHE A 109 1.86 29.93 11.23
C PHE A 109 2.19 28.89 12.31
N ALA A 110 3.23 28.06 12.10
CA ALA A 110 3.61 27.04 13.06
C ALA A 110 4.01 27.62 14.44
N GLN A 111 4.70 28.77 14.45
CA GLN A 111 5.05 29.47 15.69
C GLN A 111 3.82 30.03 16.42
N ASN A 112 2.88 30.63 15.68
CA ASN A 112 1.70 31.27 16.26
C ASN A 112 0.57 30.27 16.55
N ASN A 113 0.57 29.07 15.96
CA ASN A 113 -0.49 28.07 16.12
C ASN A 113 -0.67 27.61 17.58
N TYR A 114 0.40 27.60 18.38
CA TYR A 114 0.33 27.28 19.82
C TYR A 114 -0.62 28.19 20.61
N HIS A 115 -0.77 29.44 20.17
CA HIS A 115 -1.63 30.43 20.81
C HIS A 115 -2.94 30.64 20.05
N THR A 116 -2.86 30.70 18.72
CA THR A 116 -4.01 31.02 17.87
C THR A 116 -4.97 29.85 17.66
N LYS A 117 -4.44 28.61 17.71
CA LYS A 117 -5.17 27.36 17.42
C LYS A 117 -5.86 27.39 16.05
N HIS A 118 -5.32 28.17 15.11
CA HIS A 118 -5.91 28.35 13.79
C HIS A 118 -5.97 27.04 12.99
N LEU A 119 -5.03 26.12 13.18
CA LEU A 119 -5.07 24.81 12.53
C LEU A 119 -6.32 24.02 12.94
N ALA A 120 -6.56 23.85 14.25
CA ALA A 120 -7.74 23.16 14.76
C ALA A 120 -9.04 23.81 14.25
N LYS A 121 -9.11 25.15 14.25
CA LYS A 121 -10.26 25.91 13.79
C LYS A 121 -10.54 25.71 12.29
N ILE A 122 -9.53 25.74 11.42
CA ILE A 122 -9.72 25.46 9.97
C ILE A 122 -10.21 24.02 9.74
N LEU A 123 -9.64 23.04 10.46
CA LEU A 123 -10.05 21.64 10.33
C LEU A 123 -11.52 21.44 10.71
N ILE A 124 -12.03 22.18 11.69
CA ILE A 124 -13.44 22.14 12.07
C ILE A 124 -14.32 22.81 11.02
N HIS A 125 -13.92 23.98 10.52
CA HIS A 125 -14.62 24.65 9.41
C HIS A 125 -14.66 23.78 8.15
N LEU A 126 -13.60 23.01 7.87
CA LEU A 126 -13.61 22.02 6.80
C LEU A 126 -14.74 21.02 6.99
N VAL A 127 -14.85 20.40 8.17
CA VAL A 127 -15.92 19.42 8.45
C VAL A 127 -17.31 20.05 8.31
N TRP A 128 -17.52 21.28 8.77
CA TRP A 128 -18.79 21.99 8.56
C TRP A 128 -19.11 22.19 7.08
N CYS A 129 -18.12 22.60 6.27
CA CYS A 129 -18.30 22.69 4.82
C CYS A 129 -18.64 21.32 4.19
N LEU A 130 -18.03 20.23 4.67
CA LEU A 130 -18.34 18.87 4.20
C LEU A 130 -19.76 18.43 4.57
N GLN A 131 -20.22 18.77 5.78
CA GLN A 131 -21.59 18.49 6.25
C GLN A 131 -22.64 19.28 5.45
N GLU A 132 -22.33 20.52 5.08
CA GLU A 132 -23.17 21.32 4.17
C GLU A 132 -23.24 20.69 2.77
N CYS A 133 -22.11 20.20 2.25
CA CYS A 133 -22.06 19.49 0.95
C CYS A 133 -22.90 18.20 0.93
N THR A 134 -23.06 17.49 2.04
CA THR A 134 -23.87 16.27 2.12
C THR A 134 -25.36 16.53 2.41
N SER A 135 -25.69 17.64 3.07
CA SER A 135 -27.06 17.90 3.55
C SER A 135 -27.94 18.68 2.56
N ALA A 136 -27.35 19.45 1.64
CA ALA A 136 -28.09 20.35 0.76
C ALA A 136 -28.59 19.66 -0.53
N SER A 137 -29.89 19.80 -0.84
CA SER A 137 -30.52 19.28 -2.07
C SER A 137 -30.03 19.96 -3.36
N SER A 138 -29.39 21.13 -3.24
CA SER A 138 -28.67 21.82 -4.33
C SER A 138 -27.39 22.44 -3.77
N VAL A 139 -26.28 21.71 -3.81
CA VAL A 139 -24.98 22.22 -3.34
C VAL A 139 -24.52 23.33 -4.28
N THR A 140 -24.29 24.53 -3.74
CA THR A 140 -23.78 25.64 -4.55
C THR A 140 -22.29 25.47 -4.80
N SER A 141 -21.80 25.97 -5.94
CA SER A 141 -20.36 26.02 -6.23
C SER A 141 -19.54 26.73 -5.15
N SER A 142 -20.16 27.60 -4.34
CA SER A 142 -19.50 28.30 -3.24
C SER A 142 -19.13 27.37 -2.08
N VAL A 143 -19.99 26.40 -1.73
CA VAL A 143 -19.73 25.46 -0.63
C VAL A 143 -18.57 24.53 -0.98
N TYR A 144 -18.54 23.99 -2.21
CA TYR A 144 -17.40 23.20 -2.69
C TYR A 144 -16.10 24.00 -2.66
N ARG A 145 -16.12 25.27 -3.07
CA ARG A 145 -14.94 26.14 -3.02
C ARG A 145 -14.42 26.30 -1.59
N LYS A 146 -15.29 26.57 -0.62
CA LYS A 146 -14.92 26.67 0.80
C LYS A 146 -14.27 25.40 1.32
N ALA A 147 -14.87 24.24 1.04
CA ALA A 147 -14.35 22.94 1.46
C ALA A 147 -12.98 22.64 0.84
N ILE A 148 -12.83 22.89 -0.48
CA ILE A 148 -11.55 22.71 -1.18
C ILE A 148 -10.48 23.63 -0.58
N ASN A 149 -10.81 24.91 -0.37
CA ASN A 149 -9.89 25.88 0.20
C ASN A 149 -9.46 25.50 1.62
N ALA A 150 -10.40 25.06 2.46
CA ALA A 150 -10.11 24.63 3.81
C ALA A 150 -9.17 23.40 3.81
N ALA A 151 -9.48 22.38 3.01
CA ALA A 151 -8.65 21.18 2.88
C ALA A 151 -7.24 21.50 2.34
N TYR A 152 -7.14 22.39 1.36
CA TYR A 152 -5.88 22.79 0.76
C TYR A 152 -5.00 23.60 1.72
N ILE A 153 -5.57 24.62 2.37
CA ILE A 153 -4.84 25.42 3.38
C ILE A 153 -4.37 24.53 4.53
N SER A 154 -5.25 23.65 5.02
CA SER A 154 -4.88 22.66 6.04
C SER A 154 -3.72 21.77 5.59
N SER A 155 -3.76 21.25 4.37
CA SER A 155 -2.72 20.37 3.83
C SER A 155 -1.33 21.04 3.80
N ILE A 156 -1.25 22.32 3.40
CA ILE A 156 0.03 23.05 3.36
C ILE A 156 0.65 23.15 4.75
N PHE A 157 -0.12 23.63 5.74
CA PHE A 157 0.41 23.86 7.08
C PHE A 157 0.63 22.55 7.85
N LEU A 158 -0.25 21.56 7.70
CA LEU A 158 -0.07 20.23 8.29
C LEU A 158 1.20 19.57 7.77
N LYS A 159 1.40 19.57 6.45
CA LYS A 159 2.61 19.01 5.84
C LYS A 159 3.85 19.64 6.46
N PHE A 160 3.91 20.97 6.52
CA PHE A 160 5.04 21.67 7.11
C PHE A 160 5.26 21.34 8.59
N ILE A 161 4.19 21.31 9.41
CA ILE A 161 4.31 21.03 10.85
C ILE A 161 4.76 19.58 11.07
N ILE A 162 4.20 18.61 10.36
CA ILE A 162 4.56 17.18 10.49
C ILE A 162 6.04 16.97 10.12
N GLU A 163 6.49 17.61 9.04
CA GLU A 163 7.86 17.51 8.54
C GLU A 163 8.91 18.18 9.44
N ASN A 164 8.50 19.16 10.24
CA ASN A 164 9.37 19.92 11.15
C ASN A 164 9.07 19.63 12.63
N ALA A 165 8.29 18.59 12.91
CA ALA A 165 7.97 18.17 14.27
C ALA A 165 9.26 17.77 14.99
N LYS A 166 9.39 18.20 16.25
CA LYS A 166 10.58 17.95 17.07
C LYS A 166 10.39 16.77 18.01
N ALA A 167 9.13 16.39 18.26
CA ALA A 167 8.76 15.34 19.19
C ALA A 167 7.71 14.40 18.58
N ASP A 168 7.76 13.13 18.98
CA ASP A 168 6.86 12.07 18.50
C ASP A 168 5.44 12.15 19.11
N ASN A 169 5.16 13.18 19.92
CA ASN A 169 3.88 13.37 20.61
C ASN A 169 2.94 14.37 19.91
N TRP A 170 3.36 14.94 18.78
CA TRP A 170 2.56 15.81 17.91
C TRP A 170 1.90 17.01 18.59
N GLN A 171 2.46 17.49 19.71
CA GLN A 171 1.93 18.66 20.42
C GLN A 171 1.95 19.93 19.56
N GLU A 172 2.86 20.01 18.57
CA GLU A 172 2.96 21.14 17.65
C GLU A 172 1.72 21.32 16.76
N LEU A 173 0.89 20.27 16.61
CA LEU A 173 -0.37 20.36 15.87
C LEU A 173 -1.42 21.20 16.61
N CYS A 174 -1.35 21.28 17.95
CA CYS A 174 -2.28 22.06 18.78
C CYS A 174 -3.76 21.80 18.43
N LEU A 175 -4.17 20.53 18.50
CA LEU A 175 -5.49 20.04 18.06
C LEU A 175 -6.58 20.20 19.13
N ASP A 176 -6.49 21.25 19.93
CA ASP A 176 -7.49 21.61 20.93
C ASP A 176 -8.06 23.01 20.66
N ILE A 177 -9.19 23.31 21.30
CA ILE A 177 -9.82 24.64 21.27
C ILE A 177 -10.04 25.07 22.71
N ASP A 178 -9.99 26.37 22.94
CA ASP A 178 -10.32 27.00 24.22
C ASP A 178 -11.71 26.57 24.71
N LYS A 179 -11.81 26.34 26.03
CA LYS A 179 -13.02 25.83 26.68
C LYS A 179 -14.23 26.74 26.43
N ASP A 180 -13.99 28.04 26.31
CA ASP A 180 -15.03 29.05 26.10
C ASP A 180 -15.61 29.04 24.67
N GLU A 181 -14.89 28.45 23.72
CA GLU A 181 -15.36 28.25 22.34
C GLU A 181 -15.98 26.85 22.14
N LYS A 182 -15.82 25.93 23.10
CA LYS A 182 -16.47 24.60 23.05
C LYS A 182 -17.97 24.73 23.33
N GLY A 183 -18.79 24.07 22.51
CA GLY A 183 -20.25 24.07 22.66
C GLY A 183 -20.96 25.30 22.08
N LEU A 184 -20.24 26.19 21.39
CA LEU A 184 -20.81 27.44 20.85
C LEU A 184 -21.51 27.30 19.48
N GLU A 185 -21.68 26.08 18.95
CA GLU A 185 -22.92 25.63 18.25
C GLU A 185 -22.82 24.34 17.40
N ILE A 186 -21.63 23.79 17.05
CA ILE A 186 -21.60 22.53 16.25
C ILE A 186 -20.44 21.56 16.61
N PHE A 187 -19.40 21.97 17.33
CA PHE A 187 -18.36 21.03 17.79
C PHE A 187 -18.80 20.32 19.08
N PRO A 188 -18.95 18.97 19.07
CA PRO A 188 -19.36 18.23 20.26
C PRO A 188 -18.31 18.36 21.37
N SER A 189 -18.73 18.73 22.57
CA SER A 189 -17.82 18.99 23.70
C SER A 189 -17.00 17.78 24.13
N ASP A 190 -17.47 16.58 23.79
CA ASP A 190 -16.93 15.26 24.12
C ASP A 190 -15.99 14.69 23.05
N GLN A 191 -15.91 15.31 21.86
CA GLN A 191 -15.08 14.81 20.77
C GLN A 191 -13.74 15.55 20.69
N SER A 192 -12.71 14.82 20.24
CA SER A 192 -11.42 15.41 19.88
C SER A 192 -11.48 15.96 18.45
N VAL A 193 -10.62 16.93 18.12
CA VAL A 193 -10.60 17.55 16.78
C VAL A 193 -10.23 16.52 15.71
N GLU A 194 -9.34 15.59 16.05
CA GLU A 194 -8.92 14.47 15.21
C GLU A 194 -10.10 13.56 14.87
N TYR A 195 -10.87 13.14 15.88
CA TYR A 195 -12.02 12.28 15.67
C TYR A 195 -13.09 12.97 14.85
N PHE A 196 -13.39 14.24 15.15
CA PHE A 196 -14.37 15.03 14.42
C PHE A 196 -13.96 15.22 12.95
N LEU A 197 -12.69 15.55 12.69
CA LEU A 197 -12.13 15.67 11.35
C LEU A 197 -12.23 14.35 10.58
N MET A 198 -11.71 13.27 11.15
CA MET A 198 -11.70 11.97 10.49
C MET A 198 -13.10 11.48 10.19
N LYS A 199 -14.03 11.62 11.15
CA LYS A 199 -15.43 11.27 10.94
C LYS A 199 -16.05 12.07 9.79
N GLY A 200 -15.83 13.39 9.74
CA GLY A 200 -16.34 14.25 8.68
C GLY A 200 -15.80 13.91 7.29
N VAL A 201 -14.48 13.78 7.17
CA VAL A 201 -13.79 13.48 5.90
C VAL A 201 -14.15 12.08 5.40
N LEU A 202 -14.09 11.06 6.26
CA LEU A 202 -14.41 9.68 5.89
C LEU A 202 -15.89 9.52 5.55
N ASN A 203 -16.79 10.18 6.30
CA ASN A 203 -18.21 10.17 5.96
C ASN A 203 -18.46 10.81 4.57
N TYR A 204 -17.82 11.93 4.25
CA TYR A 204 -17.93 12.54 2.92
C TYR A 204 -17.43 11.60 1.82
N ILE A 205 -16.22 11.04 1.98
CA ILE A 205 -15.62 10.10 1.02
C ILE A 205 -16.51 8.87 0.82
N GLY A 206 -17.06 8.29 1.90
CA GLY A 206 -17.91 7.10 1.81
C GLY A 206 -19.30 7.37 1.23
N SER A 207 -19.89 8.54 1.51
CA SER A 207 -21.30 8.83 1.20
C SER A 207 -21.50 9.46 -0.18
N VAL A 208 -20.61 10.35 -0.61
CA VAL A 208 -20.80 11.16 -1.83
C VAL A 208 -20.17 10.48 -3.03
N ASP A 209 -20.90 10.42 -4.15
CA ASP A 209 -20.36 9.92 -5.41
C ASP A 209 -19.47 10.95 -6.10
N VAL A 210 -18.44 10.45 -6.79
CA VAL A 210 -17.58 11.27 -7.65
C VAL A 210 -18.40 11.71 -8.87
N SER A 211 -18.75 12.99 -8.90
CA SER A 211 -19.33 13.71 -10.04
C SER A 211 -18.30 14.72 -10.57
N PRO A 212 -18.53 15.37 -11.72
CA PRO A 212 -17.66 16.46 -12.16
C PRO A 212 -17.47 17.51 -11.05
N GLU A 213 -18.54 17.94 -10.40
CA GLU A 213 -18.54 18.99 -9.37
C GLU A 213 -17.81 18.58 -8.09
N SER A 214 -17.95 17.31 -7.65
CA SER A 214 -17.33 16.81 -6.42
C SER A 214 -15.90 16.27 -6.63
N CYS A 215 -15.48 16.00 -7.87
CA CYS A 215 -14.21 15.33 -8.17
C CYS A 215 -12.99 16.04 -7.58
N TYR A 216 -12.95 17.37 -7.67
CA TYR A 216 -11.86 18.17 -7.10
C TYR A 216 -11.83 18.10 -5.57
N LEU A 217 -13.00 18.14 -4.93
CA LEU A 217 -13.08 18.02 -3.48
C LEU A 217 -12.64 16.61 -3.04
N HIS A 218 -13.08 15.55 -3.72
CA HIS A 218 -12.58 14.20 -3.46
C HIS A 218 -11.06 14.11 -3.61
N HIS A 219 -10.50 14.71 -4.68
CA HIS A 219 -9.06 14.72 -4.90
C HIS A 219 -8.31 15.42 -3.76
N GLU A 220 -8.76 16.60 -3.37
CA GLU A 220 -8.11 17.38 -2.31
C GLU A 220 -8.26 16.70 -0.94
N LEU A 221 -9.40 16.09 -0.65
CA LEU A 221 -9.59 15.32 0.58
C LEU A 221 -8.71 14.08 0.63
N LEU A 222 -8.50 13.38 -0.48
CA LEU A 222 -7.57 12.25 -0.53
C LEU A 222 -6.12 12.71 -0.32
N ASN A 223 -5.71 13.84 -0.90
CA ASN A 223 -4.40 14.44 -0.63
C ASN A 223 -4.25 14.80 0.85
N LEU A 224 -5.27 15.46 1.44
CA LEU A 224 -5.30 15.78 2.86
C LEU A 224 -5.18 14.52 3.72
N MET A 225 -5.91 13.45 3.40
CA MET A 225 -5.82 12.16 4.10
C MET A 225 -4.39 11.59 4.08
N LEU A 226 -3.69 11.67 2.95
CA LEU A 226 -2.28 11.24 2.87
C LEU A 226 -1.37 12.11 3.76
N VAL A 227 -1.61 13.43 3.81
CA VAL A 227 -0.86 14.33 4.70
C VAL A 227 -1.15 14.01 6.17
N LEU A 228 -2.42 13.88 6.55
CA LEU A 228 -2.84 13.58 7.92
C LEU A 228 -2.24 12.26 8.43
N MET A 229 -2.20 11.22 7.60
CA MET A 229 -1.66 9.91 7.99
C MET A 229 -0.13 9.81 7.84
N SER A 230 0.53 10.83 7.26
CA SER A 230 1.99 10.84 7.10
C SER A 230 2.77 10.92 8.41
N THR A 231 2.11 11.19 9.54
CA THR A 231 2.71 11.11 10.89
C THR A 231 3.38 9.75 11.16
N GLN A 232 2.91 8.70 10.50
CA GLN A 232 3.49 7.35 10.59
C GLN A 232 4.93 7.27 10.05
N LEU A 233 5.29 8.15 9.12
CA LEU A 233 6.64 8.18 8.53
C LEU A 233 7.69 8.69 9.51
N CYS A 234 7.28 9.38 10.57
CA CYS A 234 8.17 9.88 11.62
C CYS A 234 8.44 8.81 12.69
N SER A 235 7.65 7.73 12.73
CA SER A 235 7.92 6.57 13.59
C SER A 235 8.84 5.56 12.92
N GLY A 236 9.52 4.75 13.74
CA GLY A 236 10.37 3.66 13.27
C GLY A 236 9.59 2.57 12.51
N PRO A 237 10.28 1.61 11.87
CA PRO A 237 9.65 0.56 11.07
C PRO A 237 8.77 -0.42 11.88
N SER A 238 8.84 -0.37 13.22
CA SER A 238 8.10 -1.22 14.13
C SER A 238 7.22 -0.37 15.05
N PRO A 239 5.88 -0.53 15.02
CA PRO A 239 4.99 0.24 15.86
C PRO A 239 5.19 -0.11 17.34
N GLU A 240 5.46 0.90 18.15
CA GLU A 240 5.58 0.80 19.60
C GLU A 240 4.26 1.13 20.30
N PRO A 241 3.98 0.60 21.51
CA PRO A 241 2.77 0.94 22.27
C PRO A 241 2.62 2.43 22.62
N LYS A 242 3.70 3.20 22.52
CA LYS A 242 3.73 4.64 22.80
C LYS A 242 3.57 5.49 21.54
N ASP A 243 3.63 4.88 20.35
CA ASP A 243 3.44 5.60 19.11
C ASP A 243 1.99 6.08 19.03
N VAL A 244 1.83 7.40 18.93
CA VAL A 244 0.53 8.05 18.76
C VAL A 244 0.49 8.66 17.38
N HIS A 245 -0.56 8.33 16.63
CA HIS A 245 -0.78 8.89 15.31
C HIS A 245 -2.19 9.48 15.27
N PRO A 246 -2.34 10.78 15.63
CA PRO A 246 -3.62 11.35 16.04
C PRO A 246 -4.76 11.10 15.04
N PHE A 247 -4.46 11.23 13.75
CA PHE A 247 -5.47 11.11 12.69
C PHE A 247 -5.76 9.66 12.29
N ILE A 248 -4.76 8.81 12.06
CA ILE A 248 -5.05 7.41 11.69
C ILE A 248 -5.60 6.60 12.88
N ASP A 249 -5.20 6.94 14.11
CA ASP A 249 -5.82 6.38 15.32
C ASP A 249 -7.30 6.76 15.40
N ALA A 250 -7.63 8.02 15.16
CA ALA A 250 -9.01 8.47 15.07
C ALA A 250 -9.77 7.80 13.90
N ALA A 251 -9.10 7.48 12.79
CA ALA A 251 -9.67 6.74 11.67
C ALA A 251 -10.04 5.30 12.05
N MET A 252 -9.25 4.64 12.90
CA MET A 252 -9.51 3.27 13.38
C MET A 252 -10.68 3.17 14.37
N LEU A 253 -11.11 4.30 14.96
CA LEU A 253 -12.23 4.37 15.92
C LEU A 253 -13.60 4.65 15.26
N GLN A 254 -13.67 4.67 13.92
CA GLN A 254 -14.90 5.01 13.20
C GLN A 254 -15.91 3.86 13.19
N ASP A 255 -17.20 4.22 13.05
CA ASP A 255 -18.30 3.27 12.97
C ASP A 255 -18.16 2.34 11.76
N SER A 256 -18.59 1.08 11.91
CA SER A 256 -18.47 0.06 10.87
C SER A 256 -19.15 0.43 9.55
N SER A 257 -20.21 1.24 9.58
CA SER A 257 -20.94 1.73 8.40
C SER A 257 -20.11 2.73 7.59
N ILE A 258 -19.43 3.65 8.26
CA ILE A 258 -18.51 4.60 7.63
C ILE A 258 -17.34 3.84 7.02
N VAL A 259 -16.74 2.91 7.79
CA VAL A 259 -15.62 2.09 7.34
C VAL A 259 -15.98 1.30 6.07
N ALA A 260 -17.11 0.59 6.07
CA ALA A 260 -17.56 -0.17 4.90
C ALA A 260 -17.79 0.74 3.68
N SER A 261 -18.47 1.88 3.87
CA SER A 261 -18.75 2.83 2.78
C SER A 261 -17.46 3.41 2.19
N VAL A 262 -16.47 3.73 3.03
CA VAL A 262 -15.16 4.23 2.60
C VAL A 262 -14.41 3.17 1.79
N VAL A 263 -14.28 1.94 2.32
CA VAL A 263 -13.60 0.85 1.59
C VAL A 263 -14.27 0.62 0.24
N GLN A 264 -15.60 0.57 0.21
CA GLN A 264 -16.38 0.43 -1.02
C GLN A 264 -16.08 1.57 -2.00
N LYS A 265 -16.11 2.84 -1.56
CA LYS A 265 -15.89 3.97 -2.47
C LYS A 265 -14.46 4.04 -2.98
N LEU A 266 -13.46 3.78 -2.14
CA LEU A 266 -12.05 3.78 -2.57
C LEU A 266 -11.78 2.69 -3.62
N LEU A 267 -12.35 1.49 -3.44
CA LEU A 267 -12.29 0.43 -4.45
C LEU A 267 -13.04 0.80 -5.74
N LEU A 268 -14.22 1.42 -5.63
CA LEU A 268 -14.96 1.89 -6.81
C LEU A 268 -14.21 2.97 -7.58
N ASN A 269 -13.50 3.87 -6.90
CA ASN A 269 -12.64 4.87 -7.53
C ASN A 269 -11.46 4.20 -8.26
N PHE A 270 -10.84 3.19 -7.64
CA PHE A 270 -9.79 2.39 -8.27
C PHE A 270 -10.30 1.70 -9.55
N VAL A 271 -11.50 1.11 -9.50
CA VAL A 271 -12.12 0.42 -10.65
C VAL A 271 -12.54 1.40 -11.76
N ARG A 272 -13.22 2.50 -11.41
CA ARG A 272 -13.78 3.45 -12.38
C ARG A 272 -12.73 4.38 -12.99
N ARG A 273 -11.61 4.61 -12.31
CA ARG A 273 -10.54 5.54 -12.72
C ARG A 273 -11.04 6.89 -13.24
N PRO A 274 -11.86 7.63 -12.45
CA PRO A 274 -12.46 8.89 -12.89
C PRO A 274 -11.37 9.91 -13.23
N GLN A 275 -11.53 10.60 -14.36
CA GLN A 275 -10.59 11.63 -14.79
C GLN A 275 -11.03 12.99 -14.25
N ILE A 276 -10.07 13.77 -13.75
CA ILE A 276 -10.33 15.15 -13.36
C ILE A 276 -10.51 15.96 -14.65
N PRO A 277 -11.66 16.63 -14.87
CA PRO A 277 -11.88 17.39 -16.10
C PRO A 277 -10.81 18.47 -16.27
N SER A 278 -10.26 18.63 -17.48
CA SER A 278 -9.24 19.65 -17.73
C SER A 278 -9.79 21.06 -17.52
N ASN A 279 -8.97 21.93 -16.91
CA ASN A 279 -9.25 23.28 -16.36
C ASN A 279 -10.06 24.29 -17.21
N GLY A 280 -10.50 23.97 -18.43
CA GLY A 280 -11.29 24.87 -19.29
C GLY A 280 -12.80 24.87 -19.05
N SER A 281 -13.35 23.97 -18.22
CA SER A 281 -14.80 23.76 -18.16
C SER A 281 -15.35 23.44 -16.77
N HIS A 282 -14.77 23.97 -15.69
CA HIS A 282 -15.29 23.74 -14.34
C HIS A 282 -16.07 24.95 -13.79
N PRO A 283 -17.35 24.78 -13.37
CA PRO A 283 -18.17 25.87 -12.81
C PRO A 283 -17.56 26.52 -11.56
N VAL A 284 -16.71 25.79 -10.82
CA VAL A 284 -16.09 26.25 -9.57
C VAL A 284 -14.96 27.25 -9.81
N PHE A 285 -14.33 27.21 -10.98
CA PHE A 285 -13.15 28.01 -11.33
C PHE A 285 -13.33 28.80 -12.62
N SER A 286 -14.55 28.90 -13.16
CA SER A 286 -14.84 29.48 -14.49
C SER A 286 -14.80 31.02 -14.55
N ASP A 287 -14.19 31.70 -13.58
CA ASP A 287 -14.04 33.16 -13.63
C ASP A 287 -12.57 33.53 -13.89
N ASP A 288 -12.36 33.98 -15.13
CA ASP A 288 -11.16 34.52 -15.77
C ASP A 288 -10.17 33.55 -16.45
N GLY A 289 -9.94 33.81 -17.73
CA GLY A 289 -9.34 32.93 -18.73
C GLY A 289 -7.82 32.78 -18.62
N GLY A 290 -7.34 32.15 -17.55
CA GLY A 290 -5.95 31.73 -17.40
C GLY A 290 -5.85 30.29 -16.89
N PRO A 291 -4.83 29.52 -17.30
CA PRO A 291 -4.57 28.22 -16.70
C PRO A 291 -4.33 28.40 -15.19
N GLY A 292 -5.23 27.81 -14.39
CA GLY A 292 -5.16 27.79 -12.94
C GLY A 292 -3.77 27.35 -12.46
N VAL A 293 -3.16 28.24 -11.70
CA VAL A 293 -1.81 28.20 -11.14
C VAL A 293 -1.44 26.90 -10.39
N LEU A 294 -2.42 26.14 -9.92
CA LEU A 294 -2.22 25.00 -9.02
C LEU A 294 -1.66 23.74 -9.69
N GLN A 295 -1.64 23.66 -11.02
CA GLN A 295 -0.94 22.57 -11.71
C GLN A 295 0.60 22.66 -11.58
N ARG A 296 1.15 23.78 -11.09
CA ARG A 296 2.60 23.97 -10.91
C ARG A 296 3.06 24.22 -9.48
N VAL A 297 2.16 24.46 -8.52
CA VAL A 297 2.55 24.53 -7.10
C VAL A 297 2.75 23.14 -6.51
N GLY A 298 2.13 22.10 -7.06
CA GLY A 298 2.57 20.72 -6.82
C GLY A 298 4.05 20.50 -7.13
N SER A 299 4.66 21.26 -8.06
CA SER A 299 6.12 21.24 -8.34
C SER A 299 6.91 22.28 -7.54
N ALA A 300 6.29 23.41 -7.15
CA ALA A 300 6.97 24.44 -6.37
C ALA A 300 6.99 24.13 -4.87
N ALA A 301 5.90 23.64 -4.30
CA ALA A 301 5.79 23.09 -2.95
C ALA A 301 6.22 21.62 -2.85
N ALA A 302 6.43 20.91 -3.98
CA ALA A 302 7.24 19.68 -4.01
C ALA A 302 8.73 19.91 -3.74
N ASN A 303 9.20 21.17 -3.70
CA ASN A 303 10.53 21.46 -3.18
C ASN A 303 10.53 21.65 -1.65
N PHE A 304 9.37 21.55 -0.99
CA PHE A 304 9.30 21.39 0.46
C PHE A 304 9.43 19.91 0.80
N VAL A 305 10.66 19.60 1.22
CA VAL A 305 11.05 18.61 2.23
C VAL A 305 11.58 17.26 1.76
N LEU A 306 12.65 16.88 2.47
CA LEU A 306 13.22 15.57 2.81
C LEU A 306 12.18 14.48 3.18
N LEU A 307 11.08 14.36 2.43
CA LEU A 307 10.44 13.06 2.33
C LEU A 307 11.51 12.10 1.80
N PRO A 308 11.72 10.93 2.43
CA PRO A 308 12.70 9.97 1.94
C PRO A 308 12.52 9.81 0.44
N TYR A 309 13.62 9.82 -0.32
CA TYR A 309 13.65 9.74 -1.78
C TYR A 309 12.68 8.69 -2.39
N TYR A 310 12.34 7.67 -1.61
CA TYR A 310 11.35 6.63 -1.89
C TYR A 310 9.90 7.14 -1.99
N THR A 311 9.46 8.03 -1.09
CA THR A 311 8.11 8.61 -1.09
C THR A 311 7.96 9.66 -2.19
N PHE A 312 9.02 10.41 -2.48
CA PHE A 312 9.07 11.33 -3.62
C PHE A 312 8.93 10.58 -4.95
N ASN A 313 9.60 9.43 -5.13
CA ASN A 313 9.36 8.60 -6.30
C ASN A 313 7.90 8.14 -6.36
N TYR A 314 7.23 7.81 -5.26
CA TYR A 314 5.81 7.44 -5.32
C TYR A 314 4.92 8.62 -5.78
N PHE A 315 5.15 9.84 -5.29
CA PHE A 315 4.41 11.03 -5.69
C PHE A 315 4.77 11.58 -7.09
N VAL A 316 5.98 11.30 -7.59
CA VAL A 316 6.52 11.84 -8.86
C VAL A 316 6.63 10.81 -9.98
N SER A 317 6.55 9.51 -9.67
CA SER A 317 6.49 8.42 -10.67
C SER A 317 5.08 8.14 -11.20
N ALA A 318 4.16 9.11 -11.07
CA ALA A 318 3.10 9.28 -12.05
C ALA A 318 3.77 9.48 -13.42
N SER A 319 4.03 8.35 -14.07
CA SER A 319 4.66 8.18 -15.38
C SER A 319 4.26 9.32 -16.32
N ALA A 320 5.27 9.98 -16.89
CA ALA A 320 5.10 10.95 -17.98
C ALA A 320 4.51 10.33 -19.27
N GLU A 321 4.06 9.07 -19.24
CA GLU A 321 3.43 8.37 -20.34
C GLU A 321 2.14 7.66 -19.86
N GLY A 322 0.99 8.29 -20.15
CA GLY A 322 -0.34 7.65 -20.24
C GLY A 322 -1.32 7.93 -19.09
N THR A 323 -2.38 8.69 -19.37
CA THR A 323 -3.76 8.60 -18.81
C THR A 323 -3.96 8.00 -17.39
N THR A 324 -3.18 8.36 -16.37
CA THR A 324 -3.41 7.89 -14.99
C THR A 324 -4.42 8.78 -14.29
N SER A 325 -5.40 8.15 -13.62
CA SER A 325 -6.36 8.86 -12.77
C SER A 325 -5.73 9.08 -11.40
N GLN A 326 -5.26 10.30 -11.12
CA GLN A 326 -4.68 10.64 -9.81
C GLN A 326 -5.65 10.36 -8.65
N LEU A 327 -6.97 10.50 -8.88
CA LEU A 327 -7.97 10.18 -7.88
C LEU A 327 -7.97 8.68 -7.53
N ALA A 328 -7.87 7.81 -8.53
CA ALA A 328 -7.80 6.37 -8.33
C ALA A 328 -6.51 5.96 -7.61
N ASP A 329 -5.38 6.53 -8.01
CA ASP A 329 -4.08 6.22 -7.42
C ASP A 329 -4.02 6.67 -5.95
N ASN A 330 -4.51 7.87 -5.63
CA ASN A 330 -4.62 8.35 -4.26
C ASN A 330 -5.65 7.56 -3.44
N SER A 331 -6.77 7.13 -4.05
CA SER A 331 -7.77 6.30 -3.38
C SER A 331 -7.17 4.95 -2.96
N LEU A 332 -6.38 4.34 -3.85
CA LEU A 332 -5.67 3.11 -3.58
C LEU A 332 -4.64 3.29 -2.46
N LEU A 333 -3.84 4.36 -2.50
CA LEU A 333 -2.88 4.67 -1.45
C LEU A 333 -3.53 4.82 -0.08
N VAL A 334 -4.59 5.63 0.02
CA VAL A 334 -5.34 5.84 1.27
C VAL A 334 -5.90 4.52 1.78
N LEU A 335 -6.49 3.69 0.89
CA LEU A 335 -6.98 2.36 1.26
C LEU A 335 -5.86 1.48 1.82
N LEU A 336 -4.70 1.43 1.14
CA LEU A 336 -3.56 0.62 1.58
C LEU A 336 -3.03 1.07 2.94
N ILE A 337 -2.91 2.38 3.19
CA ILE A 337 -2.51 2.92 4.49
C ILE A 337 -3.49 2.47 5.58
N LEU A 338 -4.79 2.59 5.31
CA LEU A 338 -5.84 2.21 6.26
C LEU A 338 -5.84 0.71 6.58
N ILE A 339 -5.73 -0.18 5.59
CA ILE A 339 -5.78 -1.65 5.83
C ILE A 339 -4.50 -2.22 6.43
N TYR A 340 -3.34 -1.58 6.19
CA TYR A 340 -2.05 -2.06 6.69
C TYR A 340 -1.63 -1.42 8.01
N TYR A 341 -2.37 -0.42 8.50
CA TYR A 341 -2.08 0.14 9.81
C TYR A 341 -2.24 -0.89 10.93
N ARG A 342 -1.25 -0.93 11.83
CA ARG A 342 -1.22 -1.79 13.01
C ARG A 342 -0.89 -0.95 14.23
N LYS A 343 -1.85 -0.87 15.16
CA LYS A 343 -1.65 -0.24 16.47
C LYS A 343 -1.32 -1.28 17.52
N CYS A 344 -0.19 -1.13 18.21
CA CYS A 344 0.21 -2.03 19.28
C CYS A 344 -0.60 -1.75 20.56
N ILE A 345 -1.04 -2.80 21.24
CA ILE A 345 -1.76 -2.71 22.51
C ILE A 345 -0.75 -2.58 23.65
N SER A 346 -0.98 -1.64 24.56
CA SER A 346 -0.28 -1.58 25.83
C SER A 346 -0.89 -2.60 26.81
N MET A 347 -0.10 -3.53 27.34
CA MET A 347 -0.55 -4.58 28.28
C MET A 347 -1.20 -4.06 29.59
N ASN A 348 -1.25 -2.73 29.80
CA ASN A 348 -1.84 -2.11 30.98
C ASN A 348 -3.27 -1.58 30.79
N GLU A 349 -3.85 -1.62 29.58
CA GLU A 349 -5.28 -1.31 29.39
C GLU A 349 -6.11 -2.58 29.53
N SER A 350 -6.63 -2.81 30.73
CA SER A 350 -7.56 -3.89 31.04
C SER A 350 -8.82 -3.76 30.19
N ILE A 351 -9.06 -4.72 29.30
CA ILE A 351 -10.34 -4.90 28.61
C ILE A 351 -11.42 -5.17 29.68
N PRO A 352 -12.56 -4.45 29.69
CA PRO A 352 -13.72 -4.87 30.47
C PRO A 352 -14.35 -6.08 29.76
N THR A 353 -13.91 -7.28 30.10
CA THR A 353 -14.58 -8.53 29.69
C THR A 353 -15.87 -8.70 30.47
N ASP A 354 -17.00 -8.36 29.86
CA ASP A 354 -18.29 -8.94 30.19
C ASP A 354 -18.54 -10.13 29.24
N GLY A 355 -18.80 -11.31 29.79
CA GLY A 355 -19.37 -12.45 29.06
C GLY A 355 -18.49 -13.70 28.87
N VAL A 356 -18.45 -14.52 29.92
CA VAL A 356 -18.27 -15.99 29.99
C VAL A 356 -18.12 -16.75 28.67
N TYR A 357 -16.95 -17.39 28.45
CA TYR A 357 -16.82 -18.79 28.00
C TYR A 357 -15.46 -19.36 28.45
N MET A 358 -15.51 -20.50 29.14
CA MET A 358 -14.35 -21.30 29.58
C MET A 358 -13.74 -22.05 28.40
N SER A 359 -12.42 -21.94 28.17
CA SER A 359 -11.64 -23.03 27.58
C SER A 359 -10.12 -22.86 27.82
N ASP A 360 -9.58 -23.79 28.60
CA ASP A 360 -8.22 -24.34 28.64
C ASP A 360 -7.03 -23.45 28.23
N SER A 361 -6.50 -22.75 29.23
CA SER A 361 -5.17 -22.14 29.22
C SER A 361 -4.08 -23.21 29.29
N ASN A 362 -3.45 -23.53 28.15
CA ASN A 362 -2.10 -24.11 28.13
C ASN A 362 -1.41 -23.84 26.78
N THR A 363 -1.12 -22.58 26.50
CA THR A 363 -0.05 -22.19 25.56
C THR A 363 0.70 -21.00 26.15
N ASN A 364 1.91 -21.26 26.66
CA ASN A 364 2.89 -20.22 26.96
C ASN A 364 3.31 -19.56 25.63
N VAL A 365 2.54 -18.57 25.19
CA VAL A 365 2.94 -17.59 24.17
C VAL A 365 3.05 -16.25 24.91
N LYS A 366 4.10 -16.12 25.73
CA LYS A 366 4.55 -14.81 26.17
C LYS A 366 5.47 -14.26 25.07
N ASP A 367 5.23 -13.01 24.68
CA ASP A 367 6.09 -12.15 23.83
C ASP A 367 5.68 -11.94 22.36
N ALA A 368 4.43 -12.18 21.97
CA ALA A 368 3.90 -11.58 20.73
C ALA A 368 3.19 -10.25 21.08
N PRO A 369 3.54 -9.11 20.44
CA PRO A 369 2.80 -7.87 20.63
C PRO A 369 1.36 -8.07 20.17
N ALA A 370 0.40 -7.80 21.06
CA ALA A 370 -1.01 -7.82 20.72
C ALA A 370 -1.33 -6.55 19.93
N PHE A 371 -2.07 -6.67 18.82
CA PHE A 371 -2.45 -5.54 17.97
C PHE A 371 -3.97 -5.33 18.02
N HIS A 372 -4.41 -4.08 17.90
CA HIS A 372 -5.83 -3.79 17.72
C HIS A 372 -6.33 -4.39 16.39
N GLU A 373 -7.59 -4.86 16.39
CA GLU A 373 -8.25 -5.29 15.16
C GLU A 373 -8.41 -4.10 14.22
N ASN A 374 -7.98 -4.25 12.96
CA ASN A 374 -8.09 -3.20 11.95
C ASN A 374 -9.45 -3.28 11.25
N PRO A 375 -10.36 -2.30 11.44
CA PRO A 375 -11.71 -2.37 10.89
C PRO A 375 -11.74 -2.27 9.36
N TYR A 376 -10.81 -1.54 8.73
CA TYR A 376 -10.73 -1.41 7.27
C TYR A 376 -10.24 -2.71 6.61
N CYS A 377 -9.26 -3.37 7.22
CA CYS A 377 -8.80 -4.69 6.79
C CYS A 377 -9.92 -5.73 6.90
N LYS A 378 -10.66 -5.72 8.03
CA LYS A 378 -11.84 -6.57 8.21
C LYS A 378 -12.93 -6.30 7.17
N ALA A 379 -13.21 -5.03 6.87
CA ALA A 379 -14.18 -4.65 5.85
C ALA A 379 -13.77 -5.10 4.43
N LEU A 380 -12.48 -5.01 4.09
CA LEU A 380 -11.94 -5.51 2.82
C LEU A 380 -12.06 -7.04 2.70
N ASN A 381 -11.72 -7.75 3.78
CA ASN A 381 -11.77 -9.21 3.83
C ASN A 381 -13.19 -9.77 3.73
N ASN A 382 -14.19 -9.01 4.20
CA ASN A 382 -15.61 -9.37 4.15
C ASN A 382 -16.36 -8.74 2.96
N ALA A 383 -15.66 -8.14 2.00
CA ALA A 383 -16.30 -7.58 0.82
C ALA A 383 -16.93 -8.68 -0.03
N LYS A 384 -18.12 -8.43 -0.57
CA LYS A 384 -18.90 -9.38 -1.37
C LYS A 384 -19.14 -8.89 -2.79
N ASP A 385 -19.36 -9.83 -3.69
CA ASP A 385 -19.76 -9.53 -5.05
C ASP A 385 -21.25 -9.16 -5.14
N ILE A 386 -21.57 -8.10 -5.88
CA ILE A 386 -22.95 -7.62 -6.07
C ILE A 386 -23.87 -8.72 -6.67
N GLN A 387 -23.34 -9.64 -7.49
CA GLN A 387 -24.19 -10.64 -8.16
C GLN A 387 -24.59 -11.80 -7.23
N PHE A 388 -23.83 -12.04 -6.16
CA PHE A 388 -24.08 -13.12 -5.20
C PHE A 388 -24.82 -12.67 -3.92
N ASP A 389 -25.01 -11.37 -3.73
CA ASP A 389 -25.72 -10.77 -2.59
C ASP A 389 -27.21 -11.19 -2.52
N HIS A 390 -27.77 -11.71 -3.63
CA HIS A 390 -29.18 -12.11 -3.71
C HIS A 390 -29.51 -13.49 -3.10
N ALA A 391 -28.53 -14.33 -2.78
CA ALA A 391 -28.78 -15.73 -2.38
C ALA A 391 -28.98 -15.95 -0.87
N ASP A 392 -28.50 -15.04 -0.01
CA ASP A 392 -28.46 -15.25 1.46
C ASP A 392 -29.49 -14.42 2.26
N VAL A 393 -30.40 -13.70 1.60
CA VAL A 393 -31.33 -12.76 2.28
C VAL A 393 -32.40 -13.45 3.13
N GLU A 394 -32.56 -14.78 3.07
CA GLU A 394 -33.64 -15.49 3.77
C GLU A 394 -33.27 -16.19 5.10
N GLY A 395 -32.05 -16.06 5.65
CA GLY A 395 -31.76 -16.85 6.86
C GLY A 395 -30.52 -16.55 7.68
N ASN A 396 -30.28 -15.29 8.11
CA ASN A 396 -29.81 -14.98 9.47
C ASN A 396 -29.53 -13.48 9.64
N ALA A 397 -30.28 -12.83 10.52
CA ALA A 397 -30.10 -11.43 10.87
C ALA A 397 -28.84 -11.22 11.73
N GLN A 398 -27.69 -10.99 11.08
CA GLN A 398 -26.57 -10.20 11.60
C GLN A 398 -25.91 -9.40 10.46
N ASN A 399 -26.72 -8.66 9.68
CA ASN A 399 -26.21 -7.83 8.59
C ASN A 399 -25.61 -6.53 9.15
N GLY A 400 -24.37 -6.62 9.63
CA GLY A 400 -23.51 -5.45 9.69
C GLY A 400 -23.33 -4.85 8.27
N PRO A 401 -22.91 -3.59 8.16
CA PRO A 401 -22.68 -2.95 6.86
C PRO A 401 -21.65 -3.74 6.04
N VAL A 402 -22.04 -4.17 4.83
CA VAL A 402 -21.23 -5.01 3.93
C VAL A 402 -20.67 -4.16 2.78
N VAL A 403 -19.40 -4.35 2.47
CA VAL A 403 -18.77 -3.78 1.27
C VAL A 403 -19.22 -4.59 0.05
N SER A 404 -20.06 -4.02 -0.81
CA SER A 404 -20.58 -4.71 -2.01
C SER A 404 -20.06 -4.07 -3.29
N LEU A 405 -19.36 -4.81 -4.15
CA LEU A 405 -18.85 -4.30 -5.44
C LEU A 405 -18.77 -5.39 -6.50
N SER A 406 -18.66 -5.02 -7.79
CA SER A 406 -18.49 -6.01 -8.86
C SER A 406 -17.07 -6.56 -8.85
N PHE A 407 -16.92 -7.83 -8.47
CA PHE A 407 -15.65 -8.55 -8.54
C PHE A 407 -15.17 -8.70 -9.97
N ALA A 408 -16.07 -8.78 -10.95
CA ALA A 408 -15.70 -8.77 -12.37
C ALA A 408 -14.96 -7.47 -12.75
N SER A 409 -15.54 -6.32 -12.38
CA SER A 409 -14.92 -5.03 -12.68
C SER A 409 -13.62 -4.81 -11.90
N LEU A 410 -13.56 -5.29 -10.65
CA LEU A 410 -12.35 -5.27 -9.83
C LEU A 410 -11.23 -6.13 -10.42
N PHE A 411 -11.56 -7.33 -10.89
CA PHE A 411 -10.61 -8.24 -11.54
C PHE A 411 -10.01 -7.62 -12.81
N ASP A 412 -10.86 -7.04 -13.67
CA ASP A 412 -10.41 -6.38 -14.89
C ASP A 412 -9.53 -5.16 -14.59
N ALA A 413 -9.93 -4.33 -13.61
CA ALA A 413 -9.15 -3.18 -13.16
C ALA A 413 -7.78 -3.59 -12.61
N LEU A 414 -7.72 -4.63 -11.77
CA LEU A 414 -6.45 -5.18 -11.27
C LEU A 414 -5.57 -5.64 -12.43
N GLY A 415 -6.09 -6.46 -13.35
CA GLY A 415 -5.34 -6.96 -14.52
C GLY A 415 -4.67 -5.85 -15.33
N THR A 416 -5.33 -4.72 -15.52
CA THR A 416 -4.77 -3.56 -16.25
C THR A 416 -3.73 -2.76 -15.46
N CYS A 417 -3.81 -2.74 -14.13
CA CYS A 417 -2.99 -1.87 -13.26
C CYS A 417 -1.82 -2.59 -12.59
N LEU A 418 -1.58 -3.89 -12.87
CA LEU A 418 -0.57 -4.69 -12.19
C LEU A 418 0.88 -4.22 -12.37
N LYS A 419 1.17 -3.31 -13.30
CA LYS A 419 2.51 -2.72 -13.43
C LYS A 419 2.93 -1.93 -12.18
N ASP A 420 1.95 -1.39 -11.45
CA ASP A 420 2.11 -0.54 -10.27
C ASP A 420 2.21 -1.38 -8.99
N GLU A 421 3.20 -1.10 -8.12
CA GLU A 421 3.44 -1.89 -6.91
C GLU A 421 2.24 -1.92 -5.96
N SER A 422 1.49 -0.82 -5.85
CA SER A 422 0.31 -0.75 -4.98
C SER A 422 -0.87 -1.56 -5.49
N SER A 423 -1.04 -1.68 -6.81
CA SER A 423 -2.06 -2.56 -7.39
C SER A 423 -1.72 -4.03 -7.13
N VAL A 424 -0.44 -4.40 -7.18
CA VAL A 424 0.05 -5.73 -6.79
C VAL A 424 -0.22 -5.98 -5.31
N LEU A 425 0.01 -4.99 -4.44
CA LEU A 425 -0.26 -5.10 -3.01
C LEU A 425 -1.77 -5.29 -2.73
N LEU A 426 -2.65 -4.54 -3.42
CA LEU A 426 -4.10 -4.72 -3.31
C LEU A 426 -4.54 -6.11 -3.78
N LEU A 427 -4.02 -6.59 -4.91
CA LEU A 427 -4.30 -7.95 -5.38
C LEU A 427 -3.89 -8.99 -4.32
N TYR A 428 -2.71 -8.82 -3.73
CA TYR A 428 -2.27 -9.68 -2.63
C TYR A 428 -3.22 -9.61 -1.44
N SER A 429 -3.61 -8.41 -0.98
CA SER A 429 -4.54 -8.25 0.15
C SER A 429 -5.86 -8.98 -0.10
N LEU A 430 -6.42 -8.85 -1.30
CA LEU A 430 -7.70 -9.47 -1.68
C LEU A 430 -7.58 -11.00 -1.80
N VAL A 431 -6.58 -11.51 -2.52
CA VAL A 431 -6.40 -12.96 -2.74
C VAL A 431 -6.03 -13.69 -1.45
N HIS A 432 -5.33 -13.03 -0.52
CA HIS A 432 -4.95 -13.63 0.76
C HIS A 432 -6.04 -13.47 1.84
N GLY A 433 -6.72 -12.31 1.88
CA GLY A 433 -7.61 -11.93 2.98
C GLY A 433 -9.10 -12.12 2.72
N ASN A 434 -9.55 -12.08 1.46
CA ASN A 434 -10.95 -12.19 1.08
C ASN A 434 -11.20 -13.53 0.36
N CYS A 435 -11.77 -14.50 1.09
CA CYS A 435 -12.05 -15.84 0.57
C CYS A 435 -13.00 -15.81 -0.64
N ASP A 436 -14.01 -14.93 -0.62
CA ASP A 436 -15.00 -14.83 -1.70
C ASP A 436 -14.35 -14.34 -3.00
N PHE A 437 -13.46 -13.33 -2.90
CA PHE A 437 -12.70 -12.84 -4.05
C PHE A 437 -11.68 -13.88 -4.54
N GLN A 438 -11.03 -14.60 -3.61
CA GLN A 438 -10.13 -15.68 -3.98
C GLN A 438 -10.87 -16.78 -4.77
N GLU A 439 -12.01 -17.27 -4.26
CA GLU A 439 -12.83 -18.27 -4.93
C GLU A 439 -13.30 -17.75 -6.30
N TYR A 440 -13.74 -16.50 -6.37
CA TYR A 440 -14.10 -15.83 -7.62
C TYR A 440 -12.97 -15.90 -8.66
N VAL A 441 -11.72 -15.58 -8.27
CA VAL A 441 -10.55 -15.66 -9.16
C VAL A 441 -10.30 -17.11 -9.61
N LEU A 442 -10.42 -18.09 -8.71
CA LEU A 442 -10.12 -19.49 -9.00
C LEU A 442 -11.07 -20.12 -10.04
N VAL A 443 -12.32 -19.65 -10.12
CA VAL A 443 -13.33 -20.17 -11.06
C VAL A 443 -13.37 -19.46 -12.42
N ARG A 444 -12.59 -18.38 -12.61
CA ARG A 444 -12.57 -17.64 -13.89
C ARG A 444 -11.94 -18.43 -15.03
N THR A 445 -12.45 -18.20 -16.23
CA THR A 445 -11.95 -18.83 -17.47
C THR A 445 -10.89 -18.01 -18.19
N ASP A 446 -10.90 -16.69 -18.01
CA ASP A 446 -10.02 -15.70 -18.63
C ASP A 446 -8.90 -15.28 -17.65
N LEU A 447 -8.22 -16.28 -17.09
CA LEU A 447 -7.12 -16.08 -16.14
C LEU A 447 -5.92 -15.35 -16.76
N ASP A 448 -5.82 -15.30 -18.09
CA ASP A 448 -4.80 -14.54 -18.80
C ASP A 448 -4.88 -13.05 -18.53
N THR A 449 -6.06 -12.48 -18.29
CA THR A 449 -6.24 -11.07 -17.89
C THR A 449 -5.40 -10.71 -16.66
N LEU A 450 -5.31 -11.63 -15.69
CA LEU A 450 -4.53 -11.44 -14.46
C LEU A 450 -3.11 -11.97 -14.58
N LEU A 451 -2.95 -13.19 -15.11
CA LEU A 451 -1.68 -13.91 -15.09
C LEU A 451 -0.70 -13.39 -16.15
N MET A 452 -1.14 -12.87 -17.31
CA MET A 452 -0.23 -12.34 -18.32
C MET A 452 0.61 -11.16 -17.79
N PRO A 453 0.01 -10.12 -17.16
CA PRO A 453 0.79 -9.05 -16.53
C PRO A 453 1.74 -9.55 -15.42
N ILE A 454 1.30 -10.50 -14.59
CA ILE A 454 2.14 -11.09 -13.52
C ILE A 454 3.38 -11.76 -14.13
N LEU A 455 3.18 -12.58 -15.17
CA LEU A 455 4.25 -13.31 -15.83
C LEU A 455 5.21 -12.37 -16.57
N GLU A 456 4.70 -11.31 -17.20
CA GLU A 456 5.53 -10.29 -17.85
C GLU A 456 6.40 -9.54 -16.83
N MET A 457 5.87 -9.24 -15.63
CA MET A 457 6.66 -8.62 -14.57
C MET A 457 7.74 -9.54 -14.01
N LEU A 458 7.42 -10.83 -13.79
CA LEU A 458 8.40 -11.83 -13.36
C LEU A 458 9.46 -12.07 -14.44
N TYR A 459 9.08 -12.05 -15.72
CA TYR A 459 10.02 -12.11 -16.83
C TYR A 459 11.01 -10.95 -16.81
N ASN A 460 10.55 -9.76 -16.43
CA ASN A 460 11.33 -8.54 -16.25
C ASN A 460 11.87 -8.33 -14.82
N ALA A 461 12.00 -9.38 -14.01
CA ALA A 461 12.40 -9.31 -12.60
C ALA A 461 13.67 -8.46 -12.34
N SER A 462 14.61 -8.41 -13.27
CA SER A 462 15.82 -7.56 -13.15
C SER A 462 15.54 -6.05 -13.02
N ARG A 463 14.35 -5.58 -13.39
CA ARG A 463 13.92 -4.18 -13.32
C ARG A 463 12.93 -3.92 -12.18
N LYS A 464 12.69 -4.91 -11.32
CA LYS A 464 11.65 -4.88 -10.28
C LYS A 464 12.29 -4.98 -8.90
N THR A 465 11.62 -4.43 -7.89
CA THR A 465 12.07 -4.54 -6.49
C THR A 465 11.88 -5.97 -6.00
N SER A 466 12.71 -6.41 -5.04
CA SER A 466 12.57 -7.75 -4.44
C SER A 466 11.18 -7.93 -3.83
N ASN A 467 10.64 -6.89 -3.17
CA ASN A 467 9.29 -6.89 -2.58
C ASN A 467 8.22 -7.15 -3.63
N GLN A 468 8.28 -6.47 -4.78
CA GLN A 468 7.33 -6.70 -5.87
C GLN A 468 7.43 -8.12 -6.41
N ILE A 469 8.64 -8.66 -6.61
CA ILE A 469 8.83 -10.05 -7.06
C ILE A 469 8.22 -11.03 -6.04
N TYR A 470 8.44 -10.79 -4.74
CA TYR A 470 7.89 -11.63 -3.68
C TYR A 470 6.37 -11.62 -3.67
N MET A 471 5.73 -10.45 -3.74
CA MET A 471 4.27 -10.36 -3.78
C MET A 471 3.70 -11.13 -4.96
N LEU A 472 4.30 -11.00 -6.15
CA LEU A 472 3.87 -11.74 -7.35
C LEU A 472 4.00 -13.26 -7.18
N LEU A 473 5.11 -13.73 -6.61
CA LEU A 473 5.31 -15.15 -6.34
C LEU A 473 4.35 -15.67 -5.27
N ILE A 474 4.06 -14.88 -4.23
CA ILE A 474 3.10 -15.27 -3.18
C ILE A 474 1.68 -15.35 -3.75
N ILE A 475 1.27 -14.41 -4.59
CA ILE A 475 -0.03 -14.46 -5.30
C ILE A 475 -0.10 -15.74 -6.14
N LEU A 476 0.91 -16.03 -6.96
CA LEU A 476 0.95 -17.27 -7.75
C LEU A 476 0.95 -18.52 -6.87
N LEU A 477 1.64 -18.48 -5.72
CA LEU A 477 1.67 -19.59 -4.78
C LEU A 477 0.29 -19.84 -4.18
N ILE A 478 -0.43 -18.81 -3.73
CA ILE A 478 -1.79 -18.92 -3.18
C ILE A 478 -2.73 -19.52 -4.24
N LEU A 479 -2.73 -18.99 -5.47
CA LEU A 479 -3.59 -19.50 -6.55
C LEU A 479 -3.24 -20.92 -6.94
N SER A 480 -1.94 -21.26 -7.02
CA SER A 480 -1.48 -22.60 -7.38
C SER A 480 -1.85 -23.69 -6.37
N GLN A 481 -2.27 -23.35 -5.14
CA GLN A 481 -2.70 -24.37 -4.18
C GLN A 481 -4.01 -25.05 -4.61
N ASP A 482 -4.82 -24.41 -5.46
CA ASP A 482 -6.04 -25.00 -5.97
C ASP A 482 -5.80 -25.86 -7.23
N SER A 483 -6.36 -27.07 -7.20
CA SER A 483 -6.23 -28.03 -8.30
C SER A 483 -7.00 -27.62 -9.57
N THR A 484 -8.12 -26.91 -9.41
CA THR A 484 -8.96 -26.47 -10.54
C THR A 484 -8.28 -25.36 -11.31
N PHE A 485 -7.67 -24.41 -10.62
CA PHE A 485 -6.81 -23.38 -11.19
C PHE A 485 -5.67 -24.01 -12.00
N ASN A 486 -4.92 -24.95 -11.41
CA ASN A 486 -3.80 -25.61 -12.10
C ASN A 486 -4.25 -26.34 -13.37
N ALA A 487 -5.39 -27.02 -13.34
CA ALA A 487 -5.94 -27.67 -14.53
C ALA A 487 -6.40 -26.67 -15.60
N SER A 488 -6.93 -25.51 -15.18
CA SER A 488 -7.50 -24.49 -16.08
C SER A 488 -6.41 -23.72 -16.82
N VAL A 489 -5.30 -23.34 -16.16
CA VAL A 489 -4.19 -22.64 -16.82
C VAL A 489 -3.55 -23.47 -17.94
N HIS A 490 -3.54 -24.80 -17.85
CA HIS A 490 -3.04 -25.66 -18.92
C HIS A 490 -4.03 -25.84 -20.09
N LYS A 491 -5.32 -25.56 -19.90
CA LYS A 491 -6.34 -25.61 -20.96
C LYS A 491 -6.43 -24.29 -21.74
N LEU A 492 -6.05 -23.18 -21.12
CA LEU A 492 -6.09 -21.86 -21.75
C LEU A 492 -4.93 -21.72 -22.76
N VAL A 493 -5.26 -21.63 -24.05
CA VAL A 493 -4.27 -21.51 -25.13
C VAL A 493 -4.09 -20.06 -25.52
N LEU A 494 -2.85 -19.57 -25.44
CA LEU A 494 -2.47 -18.22 -25.82
C LEU A 494 -2.12 -18.18 -27.32
N PRO A 495 -2.69 -17.25 -28.11
CA PRO A 495 -2.34 -17.09 -29.52
C PRO A 495 -0.86 -16.76 -29.72
N SER A 496 -0.34 -15.79 -28.96
CA SER A 496 1.04 -15.33 -29.00
C SER A 496 1.46 -14.62 -27.71
N VAL A 497 2.74 -14.66 -27.37
CA VAL A 497 3.32 -13.93 -26.23
C VAL A 497 4.40 -12.96 -26.75
N PRO A 498 4.06 -11.71 -27.10
CA PRO A 498 4.95 -10.81 -27.85
C PRO A 498 6.14 -10.29 -27.03
N TRP A 499 6.01 -10.21 -25.70
CA TRP A 499 7.07 -9.72 -24.82
C TRP A 499 8.15 -10.76 -24.50
N TYR A 500 7.94 -12.04 -24.84
CA TYR A 500 8.91 -13.11 -24.59
C TYR A 500 9.94 -13.18 -25.72
N GLN A 501 11.22 -12.93 -25.41
CA GLN A 501 12.23 -12.67 -26.45
C GLN A 501 13.08 -13.89 -26.83
N GLU A 502 13.20 -14.91 -25.97
CA GLU A 502 14.11 -16.04 -26.23
C GLU A 502 13.60 -16.99 -27.31
N ARG A 503 12.27 -17.04 -27.54
CA ARG A 503 11.63 -17.91 -28.53
C ARG A 503 10.25 -17.40 -28.88
N LEU A 504 9.86 -17.51 -30.15
CA LEU A 504 8.47 -17.26 -30.55
C LEU A 504 7.54 -18.31 -29.94
N MET A 505 6.66 -17.88 -29.05
CA MET A 505 5.67 -18.71 -28.36
C MET A 505 4.31 -18.53 -29.05
N HIS A 506 3.97 -19.44 -29.97
CA HIS A 506 2.67 -19.49 -30.64
C HIS A 506 1.86 -20.68 -30.12
N GLN A 507 0.55 -20.49 -29.95
CA GLN A 507 -0.39 -21.54 -29.52
C GLN A 507 0.09 -22.33 -28.29
N THR A 508 0.66 -21.63 -27.31
CA THR A 508 1.19 -22.21 -26.09
C THR A 508 0.17 -22.07 -24.96
N SER A 509 0.01 -23.10 -24.12
CA SER A 509 -0.86 -22.97 -22.95
C SER A 509 -0.29 -21.99 -21.93
N LEU A 510 -1.17 -21.26 -21.23
CA LEU A 510 -0.76 -20.35 -20.17
C LEU A 510 0.06 -21.08 -19.09
N GLY A 511 -0.33 -22.31 -18.75
CA GLY A 511 0.44 -23.16 -17.84
C GLY A 511 1.86 -23.49 -18.34
N SER A 512 2.05 -23.72 -19.66
CA SER A 512 3.40 -23.87 -20.22
C SER A 512 4.23 -22.59 -20.11
N LEU A 513 3.61 -21.42 -20.31
CA LEU A 513 4.27 -20.12 -20.13
C LEU A 513 4.66 -19.90 -18.66
N MET A 514 3.78 -20.21 -17.71
CA MET A 514 4.08 -20.13 -16.28
C MET A 514 5.30 -20.97 -15.91
N VAL A 515 5.36 -22.23 -16.38
CA VAL A 515 6.53 -23.11 -16.15
C VAL A 515 7.82 -22.45 -16.68
N VAL A 516 7.80 -21.94 -17.91
CA VAL A 516 8.97 -21.30 -18.53
C VAL A 516 9.41 -20.05 -17.75
N VAL A 517 8.48 -19.19 -17.34
CA VAL A 517 8.79 -17.96 -16.60
C VAL A 517 9.31 -18.27 -15.20
N LEU A 518 8.71 -19.22 -14.46
CA LEU A 518 9.18 -19.62 -13.14
C LEU A 518 10.60 -20.20 -13.20
N ILE A 519 10.89 -21.05 -14.18
CA ILE A 519 12.26 -21.58 -14.39
C ILE A 519 13.23 -20.46 -14.73
N ARG A 520 12.81 -19.47 -15.53
CA ARG A 520 13.62 -18.28 -15.81
C ARG A 520 13.91 -17.49 -14.53
N THR A 521 12.91 -17.28 -13.68
CA THR A 521 13.05 -16.58 -12.40
C THR A 521 14.01 -17.31 -11.46
N ILE A 522 13.94 -18.64 -11.40
CA ILE A 522 14.92 -19.48 -10.70
C ILE A 522 16.33 -19.28 -11.29
N LYS A 523 16.50 -19.32 -12.61
CA LYS A 523 17.81 -19.11 -13.25
C LYS A 523 18.38 -17.74 -12.96
N TYR A 524 17.55 -16.69 -13.02
CA TYR A 524 17.94 -15.33 -12.67
C TYR A 524 18.43 -15.27 -11.22
N ASN A 525 17.64 -15.81 -10.29
CA ASN A 525 17.97 -15.84 -8.87
C ASN A 525 19.29 -16.57 -8.59
N LEU A 526 19.53 -17.75 -9.16
CA LEU A 526 20.81 -18.48 -9.04
C LEU A 526 22.02 -17.69 -9.55
N SER A 527 21.81 -16.83 -10.55
CA SER A 527 22.89 -16.07 -11.18
C SER A 527 23.18 -14.73 -10.51
N LYS A 528 22.19 -14.11 -9.87
CA LYS A 528 22.29 -12.72 -9.38
C LYS A 528 22.02 -12.58 -7.88
N LEU A 529 20.88 -13.09 -7.41
CA LEU A 529 20.35 -12.77 -6.08
C LEU A 529 20.75 -13.80 -5.01
N ARG A 530 20.86 -15.09 -5.39
CA ARG A 530 21.13 -16.24 -4.50
C ARG A 530 20.16 -16.34 -3.32
N ASP A 531 18.90 -15.96 -3.53
CA ASP A 531 17.89 -15.93 -2.48
C ASP A 531 17.14 -17.27 -2.37
N VAL A 532 17.28 -17.94 -1.23
CA VAL A 532 16.66 -19.25 -0.99
C VAL A 532 15.12 -19.18 -1.02
N TYR A 533 14.52 -18.09 -0.54
CA TYR A 533 13.06 -17.97 -0.46
C TYR A 533 12.42 -17.86 -1.83
N LEU A 534 13.05 -17.13 -2.75
CA LEU A 534 12.60 -17.00 -4.13
C LEU A 534 12.60 -18.37 -4.84
N HIS A 535 13.63 -19.19 -4.59
CA HIS A 535 13.67 -20.56 -5.10
C HIS A 535 12.55 -21.43 -4.57
N THR A 536 12.36 -21.43 -3.25
CA THR A 536 11.31 -22.22 -2.59
C THR A 536 9.93 -21.86 -3.12
N ASN A 537 9.61 -20.57 -3.27
CA ASN A 537 8.34 -20.14 -3.83
C ASN A 537 8.14 -20.62 -5.28
N CYS A 538 9.14 -20.44 -6.14
CA CYS A 538 9.02 -20.88 -7.54
C CYS A 538 8.86 -22.40 -7.67
N LEU A 539 9.64 -23.17 -6.89
CA LEU A 539 9.57 -24.62 -6.89
C LEU A 539 8.26 -25.15 -6.30
N ALA A 540 7.73 -24.49 -5.26
CA ALA A 540 6.43 -24.83 -4.68
C ALA A 540 5.29 -24.63 -5.70
N ILE A 541 5.31 -23.52 -6.45
CA ILE A 541 4.34 -23.29 -7.53
C ILE A 541 4.44 -24.41 -8.59
N LEU A 542 5.65 -24.73 -9.05
CA LEU A 542 5.86 -25.80 -10.04
C LEU A 542 5.42 -27.18 -9.51
N ALA A 543 5.66 -27.46 -8.23
CA ALA A 543 5.23 -28.69 -7.56
C ALA A 543 3.70 -28.80 -7.51
N ASN A 544 3.01 -27.71 -7.20
CA ASN A 544 1.55 -27.69 -7.22
C ASN A 544 0.99 -27.91 -8.64
N MET A 545 1.62 -27.32 -9.66
CA MET A 545 1.19 -27.48 -11.06
C MET A 545 1.46 -28.89 -11.63
N GLY A 546 2.54 -29.54 -11.20
CA GLY A 546 3.05 -30.80 -11.77
C GLY A 546 2.00 -31.90 -11.97
N PRO A 547 1.24 -32.31 -10.94
CA PRO A 547 0.19 -33.34 -11.06
C PRO A 547 -0.94 -33.01 -12.04
N HIS A 548 -1.13 -31.73 -12.34
CA HIS A 548 -2.20 -31.21 -13.20
C HIS A 548 -1.72 -30.79 -14.60
N ALA A 549 -0.43 -31.00 -14.90
CA ALA A 549 0.16 -30.64 -16.18
C ALA A 549 -0.62 -31.24 -17.35
N HIS A 550 -0.96 -30.43 -18.36
CA HIS A 550 -1.66 -30.89 -19.55
C HIS A 550 -1.10 -30.20 -20.79
N LYS A 551 -0.77 -30.99 -21.82
CA LYS A 551 -0.21 -30.52 -23.09
C LYS A 551 0.93 -29.50 -22.89
N LEU A 552 1.90 -29.84 -22.05
CA LEU A 552 3.13 -29.06 -21.93
C LEU A 552 3.80 -28.95 -23.29
N SER A 553 4.16 -27.73 -23.68
CA SER A 553 4.95 -27.51 -24.89
C SER A 553 6.31 -28.20 -24.77
N ALA A 554 6.86 -28.70 -25.90
CA ALA A 554 8.22 -29.25 -25.95
C ALA A 554 9.27 -28.29 -25.35
N TYR A 555 9.05 -26.99 -25.50
CA TYR A 555 9.91 -25.98 -24.90
C TYR A 555 9.83 -25.96 -23.37
N ALA A 556 8.63 -26.00 -22.79
CA ALA A 556 8.45 -26.05 -21.33
C ALA A 556 9.03 -27.36 -20.75
N SER A 557 8.80 -28.50 -21.41
CA SER A 557 9.37 -29.80 -21.03
C SER A 557 10.89 -29.78 -21.04
N GLN A 558 11.50 -29.26 -22.11
CA GLN A 558 12.95 -29.09 -22.21
C GLN A 558 13.50 -28.19 -21.10
N ARG A 559 12.78 -27.13 -20.75
CA ARG A 559 13.20 -26.20 -19.67
C ARG A 559 13.15 -26.86 -18.30
N LEU A 560 12.16 -27.73 -18.02
CA LEU A 560 12.09 -28.51 -16.79
C LEU A 560 13.29 -29.45 -16.64
N VAL A 561 13.62 -30.21 -17.69
CA VAL A 561 14.80 -31.10 -17.66
C VAL A 561 16.09 -30.28 -17.53
N SER A 562 16.19 -29.15 -18.24
CA SER A 562 17.33 -28.24 -18.14
C SER A 562 17.50 -27.64 -16.74
N LEU A 563 16.41 -27.43 -15.98
CA LEU A 563 16.46 -26.98 -14.59
C LEU A 563 17.14 -28.03 -13.71
N PHE A 564 16.72 -29.30 -13.80
CA PHE A 564 17.33 -30.41 -13.06
C PHE A 564 18.83 -30.51 -13.33
N ASP A 565 19.22 -30.54 -14.60
CA ASP A 565 20.61 -30.65 -15.05
C ASP A 565 21.47 -29.47 -14.56
N MET A 566 20.90 -28.25 -14.58
CA MET A 566 21.58 -27.06 -14.08
C MET A 566 21.79 -27.05 -12.56
N LEU A 567 20.78 -27.46 -11.78
CA LEU A 567 20.91 -27.63 -10.33
C LEU A 567 21.88 -28.74 -9.97
N SER A 568 21.89 -29.84 -10.75
CA SER A 568 22.76 -31.00 -10.53
C SER A 568 24.23 -30.63 -10.71
N ARG A 569 24.56 -29.87 -11.77
CA ARG A 569 25.91 -29.34 -11.97
C ARG A 569 26.33 -28.37 -10.87
N LYS A 570 25.41 -27.55 -10.34
CA LYS A 570 25.69 -26.63 -9.24
C LYS A 570 26.00 -27.39 -7.96
N TYR A 571 25.18 -28.38 -7.63
CA TYR A 571 25.40 -29.30 -6.53
C TYR A 571 26.75 -30.02 -6.64
N ALA A 572 27.06 -30.61 -7.80
CA ALA A 572 28.31 -31.33 -8.01
C ALA A 572 29.55 -30.44 -7.75
N LYS A 573 29.53 -29.21 -8.28
CA LYS A 573 30.61 -28.23 -8.04
C LYS A 573 30.76 -27.86 -6.56
N LEU A 574 29.65 -27.68 -5.85
CA LEU A 574 29.66 -27.39 -4.40
C LEU A 574 30.17 -28.58 -3.58
N ALA A 575 29.79 -29.80 -3.96
CA ALA A 575 30.26 -31.02 -3.32
C ALA A 575 31.78 -31.23 -3.52
N GLU A 576 32.30 -30.97 -4.73
CA GLU A 576 33.74 -30.99 -5.02
C GLU A 576 34.50 -29.97 -4.16
N LEU A 577 34.01 -28.73 -4.07
CA LEU A 577 34.60 -27.69 -3.22
C LEU A 577 34.62 -28.06 -1.73
N LYS A 578 33.58 -28.72 -1.23
CA LYS A 578 33.52 -29.21 0.16
C LYS A 578 34.56 -30.30 0.40
N ASN A 579 34.69 -31.24 -0.53
CA ASN A 579 35.66 -32.34 -0.43
C ASN A 579 37.11 -31.84 -0.51
N ASP A 580 37.41 -30.91 -1.42
CA ASP A 580 38.73 -30.30 -1.56
C ASP A 580 39.17 -29.51 -0.32
N LYS A 581 38.23 -28.86 0.36
CA LYS A 581 38.49 -28.17 1.63
C LYS A 581 38.72 -29.16 2.78
N ALA A 582 37.96 -30.25 2.84
CA ALA A 582 38.13 -31.31 3.84
C ALA A 582 39.49 -32.02 3.72
N LEU A 583 40.05 -32.12 2.51
CA LEU A 583 41.38 -32.69 2.24
C LEU A 583 42.55 -31.76 2.61
N LYS A 584 42.31 -30.47 2.86
CA LYS A 584 43.36 -29.44 3.13
C LYS A 584 43.41 -28.96 4.58
N VAL A 585 42.68 -29.59 5.51
CA VAL A 585 42.64 -29.17 6.92
C VAL A 585 43.92 -29.57 7.67
N THR A 586 44.79 -28.60 7.95
CA THR A 586 45.82 -28.65 9.00
C THR A 586 45.23 -28.19 10.35
N PRO A 587 45.71 -28.70 11.51
CA PRO A 587 44.98 -28.68 12.78
C PRO A 587 45.12 -27.36 13.58
N ASP A 588 45.07 -26.21 12.92
CA ASP A 588 45.07 -24.92 13.60
C ASP A 588 44.30 -23.89 12.76
N GLN A 589 43.00 -23.73 13.05
CA GLN A 589 42.23 -22.49 12.84
C GLN A 589 40.75 -22.69 13.21
N MET A 590 40.32 -22.06 14.31
CA MET A 590 38.92 -21.90 14.73
C MET A 590 38.05 -21.12 13.72
N GLU A 591 38.62 -20.58 12.63
CA GLU A 591 37.88 -19.92 11.54
C GLU A 591 37.32 -20.90 10.48
N ALA A 592 37.80 -22.16 10.44
CA ALA A 592 37.34 -23.16 9.47
C ALA A 592 35.92 -23.68 9.76
N ASP A 593 35.49 -23.68 11.02
CA ASP A 593 34.18 -24.24 11.42
C ASP A 593 33.00 -23.41 10.88
N ILE A 594 33.10 -22.08 10.90
CA ILE A 594 32.02 -21.17 10.46
C ILE A 594 31.80 -21.22 8.94
N ILE A 595 32.87 -21.35 8.15
CA ILE A 595 32.80 -21.40 6.67
C ILE A 595 32.45 -22.81 6.17
N SER A 596 32.83 -23.86 6.92
CA SER A 596 32.43 -25.24 6.61
C SER A 596 30.93 -25.46 6.79
N ASP A 597 30.33 -24.80 7.78
CA ASP A 597 28.90 -24.86 8.07
C ASP A 597 28.08 -24.21 6.95
N ASP A 598 28.49 -23.03 6.47
CA ASP A 598 27.82 -22.31 5.38
C ASP A 598 27.85 -23.07 4.03
N THR A 599 28.95 -23.76 3.72
CA THR A 599 29.01 -24.63 2.52
C THR A 599 28.12 -25.87 2.68
N SER A 600 27.95 -26.36 3.91
CA SER A 600 27.13 -27.53 4.22
C SER A 600 25.63 -27.21 4.17
N THR A 601 25.22 -26.04 4.66
CA THR A 601 23.84 -25.55 4.56
C THR A 601 23.45 -25.28 3.10
N GLU A 602 24.31 -24.65 2.31
CA GLU A 602 24.09 -24.49 0.86
C GLU A 602 23.89 -25.84 0.16
N LEU A 603 24.75 -26.84 0.47
CA LEU A 603 24.64 -28.18 -0.12
C LEU A 603 23.31 -28.86 0.23
N HIS A 604 22.83 -28.70 1.47
CA HIS A 604 21.52 -29.19 1.90
C HIS A 604 20.39 -28.54 1.10
N ILE A 605 20.44 -27.22 0.93
CA ILE A 605 19.43 -26.47 0.17
C ILE A 605 19.34 -26.97 -1.28
N TYR A 606 20.49 -27.15 -1.95
CA TYR A 606 20.49 -27.68 -3.33
C TYR A 606 20.03 -29.15 -3.40
N THR A 607 20.25 -29.94 -2.35
CA THR A 607 19.72 -31.30 -2.26
C THR A 607 18.19 -31.28 -2.23
N ASP A 608 17.59 -30.40 -1.41
CA ASP A 608 16.14 -30.23 -1.34
C ASP A 608 15.57 -29.73 -2.67
N PHE A 609 16.24 -28.77 -3.32
CA PHE A 609 15.81 -28.28 -4.64
C PHE A 609 15.83 -29.37 -5.71
N LEU A 610 16.87 -30.20 -5.74
CA LEU A 610 16.97 -31.34 -6.66
C LEU A 610 15.85 -32.35 -6.40
N ARG A 611 15.57 -32.65 -5.12
CA ARG A 611 14.48 -33.54 -4.73
C ARG A 611 13.14 -33.01 -5.21
N ILE A 612 12.84 -31.73 -4.98
CA ILE A 612 11.57 -31.13 -5.40
C ILE A 612 11.42 -31.18 -6.93
N VAL A 613 12.49 -30.88 -7.69
CA VAL A 613 12.44 -30.96 -9.16
C VAL A 613 12.23 -32.39 -9.65
N LEU A 614 12.87 -33.37 -9.03
CA LEU A 614 12.63 -34.79 -9.34
C LEU A 614 11.19 -35.20 -9.00
N GLU A 615 10.64 -34.73 -7.87
CA GLU A 615 9.24 -34.96 -7.50
C GLU A 615 8.27 -34.33 -8.51
N ILE A 616 8.56 -33.11 -9.01
CA ILE A 616 7.79 -32.46 -10.09
C ILE A 616 7.79 -33.33 -11.35
N ILE A 617 8.98 -33.71 -11.83
CA ILE A 617 9.12 -34.53 -13.04
C ILE A 617 8.39 -35.87 -12.86
N ASN A 618 8.60 -36.52 -11.72
CA ASN A 618 7.95 -37.79 -11.40
C ASN A 618 6.42 -37.65 -11.32
N ALA A 619 5.89 -36.55 -10.77
CA ALA A 619 4.46 -36.28 -10.75
C ALA A 619 3.88 -36.14 -12.17
N ILE A 620 4.59 -35.43 -13.06
CA ILE A 620 4.18 -35.31 -14.47
C ILE A 620 4.20 -36.67 -15.16
N LEU A 621 5.29 -37.45 -14.99
CA LEU A 621 5.43 -38.78 -15.59
C LEU A 621 4.44 -39.81 -15.01
N THR A 622 4.07 -39.70 -13.74
CA THR A 622 3.16 -40.65 -13.08
C THR A 622 1.71 -40.33 -13.36
N TYR A 623 1.31 -39.06 -13.24
CA TYR A 623 -0.10 -38.66 -13.26
C TYR A 623 -0.56 -38.03 -14.58
N ALA A 624 0.39 -37.54 -15.39
CA ALA A 624 0.07 -36.73 -16.56
C ALA A 624 0.76 -37.18 -17.86
N LEU A 625 1.50 -38.29 -17.86
CA LEU A 625 2.26 -38.75 -19.03
C LEU A 625 1.43 -38.95 -20.31
N PRO A 626 0.25 -39.60 -20.27
CA PRO A 626 -0.59 -39.74 -21.47
C PRO A 626 -1.03 -38.40 -22.06
N ARG A 627 -0.98 -37.32 -21.27
CA ARG A 627 -1.39 -35.96 -21.62
C ARG A 627 -0.20 -35.06 -21.96
N ASN A 628 1.04 -35.52 -21.79
CA ASN A 628 2.27 -34.75 -21.99
C ASN A 628 3.35 -35.60 -22.68
N PRO A 629 3.16 -35.95 -23.97
CA PRO A 629 4.10 -36.83 -24.69
C PRO A 629 5.50 -36.22 -24.83
N GLU A 630 5.60 -34.89 -24.88
CA GLU A 630 6.86 -34.14 -25.04
C GLU A 630 7.78 -34.14 -23.81
N VAL A 631 7.37 -34.76 -22.70
CA VAL A 631 8.16 -34.86 -21.47
C VAL A 631 9.06 -36.11 -21.48
N CYS A 632 8.73 -37.09 -22.34
CA CYS A 632 9.48 -38.34 -22.50
C CYS A 632 10.75 -38.20 -23.34
#